data_AF-A0A438JH48-F1
#
_entry.id   AF-A0A438JH48-F1
#
_cell.length_a   1.000
_cell.length_b   1.000
_cell.length_c   1.000
_cell.angle_alpha   90.00
_cell.angle_beta   90.00
_cell.angle_gamma   90.00
#
_symmetry.space_group_name_H-M   'P 1'
#
loop_
_entity.id
_entity.type
_entity.pdbx_description
1 polymer ?
#
loop_
_entity_poly.entity_id
_entity_poly.type
_entity_poly.pdbx_seq_one_letter_code
_entity_poly.pdbx_strand_id
1 'polypeptide(L)'
;MDLLREGLQHDPVAKSLIALTHEGKTKRFWVENDLLYTKGRRLYVPKWGNIRRNMIKECHDTKWVGHPGQRRTRALLESAYYWP
;
A
#
# COMPACT_ATOMS: atom_id res chain seq x y z
N MET A 1 0.69 -10.83 -4.39
CA MET A 1 -0.27 -10.37 -3.36
C MET A 1 0.04 -10.98 -2.00
N ASP A 2 0.54 -12.21 -1.93
CA ASP A 2 0.85 -12.88 -0.65
C ASP A 2 1.88 -12.13 0.20
N LEU A 3 2.90 -11.54 -0.44
CA LEU A 3 3.88 -10.71 0.25
C LEU A 3 3.26 -9.49 0.96
N LEU A 4 2.20 -8.90 0.39
CA LEU A 4 1.47 -7.79 1.03
C LEU A 4 0.68 -8.31 2.23
N ARG A 5 -0.04 -9.43 2.07
CA ARG A 5 -0.82 -10.05 3.16
C ARG A 5 0.07 -10.43 4.34
N GLU A 6 1.20 -11.07 4.06
CA GLU A 6 2.21 -11.40 5.06
C GLU A 6 2.77 -10.13 5.71
N GLY A 7 3.13 -9.13 4.90
CA GLY A 7 3.63 -7.85 5.41
C GLY A 7 2.66 -7.13 6.34
N LEU A 8 1.34 -7.22 6.11
CA LEU A 8 0.34 -6.66 7.01
C LEU A 8 0.37 -7.31 8.40
N GLN A 9 0.74 -8.59 8.50
CA GLN A 9 0.87 -9.31 9.78
C GLN A 9 2.14 -8.94 10.56
N HIS A 10 3.16 -8.40 9.87
CA HIS A 10 4.43 -7.99 10.46
C HIS A 10 4.55 -6.48 10.71
N ASP A 11 3.73 -5.65 10.06
CA ASP A 11 3.70 -4.21 10.29
C ASP A 11 2.77 -3.87 11.48
N PRO A 12 3.30 -3.39 12.63
CA PRO A 12 2.50 -3.08 13.81
C PRO A 12 1.44 -2.01 13.56
N VAL A 13 1.70 -1.06 12.64
CA VAL A 13 0.72 -0.04 12.25
C VAL A 13 -0.41 -0.68 11.46
N ALA A 14 -0.09 -1.55 10.50
CA ALA A 14 -1.10 -2.28 9.74
C ALA A 14 -1.99 -3.13 10.64
N LYS A 15 -1.41 -3.87 11.59
CA LYS A 15 -2.15 -4.67 12.58
C LYS A 15 -3.11 -3.83 13.42
N SER A 16 -2.64 -2.67 13.90
CA SER A 16 -3.48 -1.74 14.66
C SER A 16 -4.65 -1.22 13.81
N LEU A 17 -4.41 -0.86 12.54
CA LEU A 17 -5.47 -0.41 11.62
C LEU A 17 -6.48 -1.51 11.31
N ILE A 18 -6.03 -2.76 11.16
CA ILE A 18 -6.90 -3.93 10.97
C ILE A 18 -7.78 -4.14 12.21
N ALA A 19 -7.19 -4.12 13.41
CA ALA A 19 -7.96 -4.22 14.66
C ALA A 19 -9.01 -3.11 14.79
N LEU A 20 -8.63 -1.85 14.54
CA LEU A 20 -9.55 -0.71 14.56
C LEU A 20 -10.68 -0.85 13.54
N THR A 21 -10.40 -1.45 12.39
CA THR A 21 -11.40 -1.73 11.35
C THR A 21 -12.41 -2.77 11.83
N HIS A 22 -11.93 -3.87 12.42
CA HIS A 22 -12.81 -4.92 12.96
C HIS A 22 -13.65 -4.43 14.15
N GLU A 23 -13.10 -3.53 14.97
CA GLU A 23 -13.82 -2.90 16.08
C GLU A 23 -14.80 -1.79 15.63
N GLY A 24 -14.84 -1.46 14.33
CA GLY A 24 -15.68 -0.38 13.80
C GLY A 24 -15.26 1.03 14.24
N LYS A 25 -14.04 1.17 14.80
CA LYS A 25 -13.51 2.44 15.34
C LYS A 25 -12.93 3.37 14.28
N THR A 26 -12.80 2.89 13.04
CA THR A 26 -12.37 3.71 11.90
C THR A 26 -13.28 3.48 10.70
N LYS A 27 -13.67 4.58 10.04
CA LYS A 27 -14.33 4.57 8.73
C LYS A 27 -13.35 4.88 7.58
N ARG A 28 -12.10 5.15 7.92
CA ARG A 28 -11.07 5.57 6.96
C ARG A 28 -10.38 4.37 6.30
N PHE A 29 -10.41 3.22 6.95
CA PHE A 29 -9.82 1.99 6.48
C PHE A 29 -10.84 0.86 6.50
N TRP A 30 -10.69 -0.10 5.60
CA TRP A 30 -11.47 -1.33 5.59
C TRP A 30 -10.61 -2.50 5.09
N VAL A 31 -10.98 -3.72 5.45
CA VAL A 31 -10.33 -4.95 5.00
C VAL A 31 -11.21 -5.64 3.95
N GLU A 32 -10.61 -6.05 2.84
CA GLU A 32 -11.27 -6.83 1.78
C GLU A 32 -10.25 -7.87 1.26
N ASN A 33 -10.59 -9.16 1.25
CA ASN A 33 -9.70 -10.25 0.80
C ASN A 33 -8.31 -10.28 1.49
N ASP A 34 -8.29 -10.06 2.82
CA ASP A 34 -7.10 -9.97 3.67
C ASP A 34 -6.14 -8.81 3.32
N LEU A 35 -6.65 -7.82 2.60
CA LEU A 35 -5.91 -6.62 2.23
C LEU A 35 -6.55 -5.39 2.88
N LEU A 36 -5.71 -4.46 3.34
CA LEU A 36 -6.14 -3.22 3.99
C LEU A 36 -6.23 -2.08 2.98
N TYR A 37 -7.39 -1.45 2.87
CA TYR A 37 -7.66 -0.37 1.93
C TYR A 37 -8.00 0.94 2.63
N THR A 38 -7.87 2.05 1.90
CA THR A 38 -8.32 3.39 2.33
C THR A 38 -9.00 4.15 1.19
N LYS A 39 -9.50 5.36 1.49
CA LYS A 39 -10.19 6.27 0.56
C LYS A 39 -9.53 6.28 -0.82
N GLY A 40 -10.35 6.16 -1.86
CA GLY A 40 -9.91 6.02 -3.26
C GLY A 40 -9.56 4.59 -3.65
N ARG A 41 -9.97 3.60 -2.85
CA ARG A 41 -9.65 2.16 -3.04
C ARG A 41 -8.15 1.92 -3.15
N ARG A 42 -7.38 2.70 -2.38
CA ARG A 42 -5.92 2.61 -2.34
C ARG A 42 -5.48 1.52 -1.38
N LEU A 43 -4.60 0.66 -1.85
CA LEU A 43 -4.09 -0.47 -1.08
C LEU A 43 -2.98 0.00 -0.11
N TYR A 44 -3.11 -0.35 1.17
CA TYR A 44 -2.10 -0.08 2.17
C TYR A 44 -0.84 -0.90 1.90
N VAL A 45 0.32 -0.26 1.92
CA VAL A 45 1.60 -0.93 1.73
C VAL A 45 2.35 -1.04 3.06
N PRO A 46 2.49 -2.26 3.62
CA PRO A 46 3.13 -2.46 4.91
C PRO A 46 4.59 -2.03 4.92
N LYS A 47 5.03 -1.49 6.06
CA LYS A 47 6.44 -1.26 6.35
C LYS A 47 7.07 -2.57 6.83
N TRP A 48 7.28 -3.47 5.89
CA TRP A 48 7.93 -4.75 6.16
C TRP A 48 8.87 -5.15 5.02
N GLY A 49 10.05 -5.67 5.38
CA GLY A 49 11.11 -6.02 4.44
C GLY A 49 11.42 -4.89 3.46
N ASN A 50 11.53 -5.25 2.18
CA ASN A 50 11.78 -4.31 1.07
C ASN A 50 10.52 -3.99 0.25
N ILE A 51 9.31 -4.27 0.75
CA ILE A 51 8.06 -4.16 -0.04
C ILE A 51 7.91 -2.79 -0.68
N ARG A 52 7.92 -1.71 0.13
CA ARG A 52 7.77 -0.33 -0.39
C ARG A 52 8.85 0.02 -1.42
N ARG A 53 10.09 -0.39 -1.16
CA ARG A 53 11.24 -0.14 -2.06
C ARG A 53 11.08 -0.88 -3.39
N ASN A 54 10.72 -2.15 -3.34
CA ASN A 54 10.51 -2.99 -4.52
C ASN A 54 9.37 -2.43 -5.37
N MET A 55 8.28 -1.99 -4.75
CA MET A 55 7.13 -1.42 -5.45
C MET A 55 7.48 -0.09 -6.15
N ILE A 56 8.31 0.75 -5.52
CA ILE A 56 8.84 1.97 -6.15
C ILE A 56 9.73 1.59 -7.34
N LYS A 57 10.64 0.62 -7.16
CA LYS A 57 11.55 0.15 -8.21
C LYS A 57 10.82 -0.44 -9.41
N GLU A 58 9.87 -1.35 -9.20
CA GLU A 58 9.06 -1.94 -10.28
C GLU A 58 8.28 -0.87 -11.07
N CYS A 59 7.78 0.17 -10.38
CA CYS A 59 7.10 1.28 -11.04
C CYS A 59 8.05 2.11 -11.92
N HIS A 60 9.32 2.22 -11.53
CA HIS A 60 10.35 2.77 -12.39
C HIS A 60 10.59 1.85 -13.59
N ASP A 61 10.85 0.56 -13.38
CA ASP A 61 11.27 -0.39 -14.42
C ASP A 61 10.18 -0.68 -15.48
N THR A 62 8.88 -0.60 -15.13
CA THR A 62 7.77 -0.90 -16.05
C THR A 62 7.44 0.24 -17.04
N LYS A 63 7.97 1.46 -16.84
CA LYS A 63 7.56 2.68 -17.59
C LYS A 63 8.54 3.17 -18.67
N TRP A 64 9.54 2.36 -19.05
CA TRP A 64 10.63 2.82 -19.90
C TRP A 64 10.35 2.75 -21.42
N VAL A 65 9.40 3.57 -21.89
CA VAL A 65 9.38 4.06 -23.30
C VAL A 65 9.26 5.59 -23.40
N GLY A 66 9.29 6.34 -22.28
CA GLY A 66 9.34 7.80 -22.36
C GLY A 66 9.34 8.50 -21.01
N HIS A 67 10.54 8.82 -20.50
CA HIS A 67 10.84 9.45 -19.21
C HIS A 67 9.73 10.34 -18.58
N PRO A 68 8.92 9.80 -17.66
CA PRO A 68 8.15 10.59 -16.71
C PRO A 68 9.06 10.90 -15.51
N GLY A 69 9.23 12.18 -15.14
CA GLY A 69 9.98 12.54 -13.93
C GLY A 69 9.38 11.94 -12.64
N GLN A 70 10.15 11.90 -11.54
CA GLN A 70 9.76 11.33 -10.23
C GLN A 70 8.33 11.70 -9.78
N ARG A 71 7.88 12.93 -10.08
CA ARG A 71 6.52 13.41 -9.77
C ARG A 71 5.41 12.56 -10.39
N ARG A 72 5.55 12.13 -11.65
CA ARG A 72 4.52 11.32 -12.33
C ARG A 72 4.49 9.89 -11.79
N THR A 73 5.65 9.31 -11.50
CA THR A 73 5.75 7.98 -10.85
C THR A 73 5.09 8.00 -9.48
N ARG A 74 5.36 9.04 -8.68
CA ARG A 74 4.75 9.20 -7.36
C ARG A 74 3.23 9.35 -7.44
N ALA A 75 2.72 10.15 -8.39
CA ALA A 75 1.28 10.33 -8.56
C ALA A 75 0.53 9.02 -8.90
N LEU A 76 1.16 8.12 -9.66
CA LEU A 76 0.57 6.83 -10.02
C LEU A 76 0.63 5.82 -8.87
N LEU A 77 1.68 5.86 -8.06
CA LEU A 77 1.73 5.08 -6.83
C LEU A 77 0.70 5.61 -5.83
N GLU A 78 0.61 6.92 -5.64
CA GLU A 78 -0.32 7.58 -4.71
C GLU A 78 -1.80 7.42 -5.12
N SER A 79 -2.09 7.12 -6.39
CA SER A 79 -3.45 6.88 -6.87
C SER A 79 -3.97 5.47 -6.57
N ALA A 80 -3.08 4.46 -6.52
CA ALA A 80 -3.44 3.05 -6.32
C ALA A 80 -3.03 2.50 -4.94
N TYR A 81 -2.04 3.12 -4.30
CA TYR A 81 -1.43 2.65 -3.07
C TYR A 81 -1.34 3.76 -2.02
N TYR A 82 -1.23 3.35 -0.77
CA TYR A 82 -1.14 4.24 0.36
C TYR A 82 -0.12 3.73 1.38
N TRP A 83 0.74 4.62 1.83
CA TRP A 83 1.52 4.46 3.05
C TRP A 83 1.87 5.84 3.63
N PRO A 84 1.96 5.97 4.97
CA PRO A 84 2.50 7.17 5.61
C PRO A 84 4.02 7.24 5.51
#